data_AF-A0A2T6AND8-F1
#
_entry.id   AF-A0A2T6AND8-F1
#
_cell.length_a   1.000
_cell.length_b   1.000
_cell.length_c   1.000
_cell.angle_alpha   90.00
_cell.angle_beta   90.00
_cell.angle_gamma   90.00
#
_symmetry.space_group_name_H-M   'P 1'
#
loop_
_entity.id
_entity.type
_entity.pdbx_description
1 polymer ?
#
loop_
_entity_poly.entity_id
_entity_poly.type
_entity_poly.pdbx_seq_one_letter_code
_entity_poly.pdbx_strand_id
1 'polypeptide(L)'
;MGRTLIYIILYAALNVTGAALIKWQLKGRSLESVSEWLKLILNVTFVAAFVLIILSALAFFKALSTNSFSLIIPIATGINFILTIVVGYYLFQDKLSTLAFLGFALIIAGIILLSLNTKVHV
;
A
#
# COMPACT_ATOMS: atom_id res chain seq x y z
N MET A 1 14.13 9.82 12.96
CA MET A 1 12.96 8.90 12.99
C MET A 1 11.64 9.58 12.64
N GLY A 2 11.21 10.66 13.33
CA GLY A 2 9.87 11.24 13.13
C GLY A 2 9.57 11.66 11.67
N ARG A 3 10.50 12.36 11.01
CA ARG A 3 10.35 12.76 9.59
C ARG A 3 10.21 11.57 8.65
N THR A 4 11.00 10.52 8.87
CA THR A 4 10.96 9.27 8.10
C THR A 4 9.59 8.58 8.19
N LEU A 5 9.01 8.53 9.40
CA LEU A 5 7.70 7.93 9.62
C LEU A 5 6.59 8.68 8.86
N ILE A 6 6.66 10.03 8.82
CA ILE A 6 5.72 10.85 8.04
C ILE A 6 5.78 10.48 6.56
N TYR A 7 6.98 10.32 5.99
CA TYR A 7 7.12 9.91 4.59
C TYR A 7 6.60 8.50 4.33
N ILE A 8 6.77 7.57 5.27
CA ILE A 8 6.23 6.21 5.16
C ILE A 8 4.70 6.22 5.22
N ILE A 9 4.10 6.98 6.14
CA ILE A 9 2.65 7.11 6.25
C ILE A 9 2.09 7.76 4.98
N LEU A 10 2.73 8.81 4.48
CA LEU A 10 2.34 9.48 3.24
C LEU A 10 2.43 8.54 2.04
N TYR A 11 3.52 7.77 1.92
CA TYR A 11 3.66 6.70 0.94
C TYR A 11 2.48 5.72 1.03
N ALA A 12 2.24 5.16 2.22
CA ALA A 12 1.20 4.15 2.40
C ALA A 12 -0.19 4.70 2.07
N ALA A 13 -0.52 5.93 2.51
CA ALA A 13 -1.80 6.56 2.22
C ALA A 13 -2.00 6.76 0.71
N LEU A 14 -1.04 7.40 0.03
CA LEU A 14 -1.14 7.66 -1.42
C LEU A 14 -1.18 6.36 -2.24
N ASN A 15 -0.37 5.37 -1.85
CA ASN A 15 -0.31 4.08 -2.53
C ASN A 15 -1.63 3.31 -2.40
N VAL A 16 -2.18 3.21 -1.19
CA VAL A 16 -3.45 2.52 -0.93
C VAL A 16 -4.62 3.26 -1.57
N THR A 17 -4.64 4.59 -1.52
CA THR A 17 -5.67 5.38 -2.22
C THR A 17 -5.62 5.17 -3.72
N GLY A 18 -4.43 5.19 -4.34
CA GLY A 18 -4.28 4.90 -5.77
C GLY A 18 -4.75 3.49 -6.13
N ALA A 19 -4.36 2.48 -5.36
CA ALA A 19 -4.80 1.10 -5.56
C ALA A 19 -6.33 0.95 -5.40
N ALA A 20 -6.93 1.62 -4.42
CA ALA A 20 -8.37 1.61 -4.20
C ALA A 20 -9.14 2.28 -5.36
N LEU A 21 -8.66 3.40 -5.88
CA LEU A 21 -9.25 4.06 -7.05
C LEU A 21 -9.19 3.16 -8.29
N ILE A 22 -8.07 2.45 -8.50
CA ILE A 22 -7.96 1.46 -9.59
C ILE A 22 -8.97 0.34 -9.40
N LYS A 23 -9.05 -0.28 -8.21
CA LYS A 23 -10.03 -1.33 -7.90
C LYS A 23 -11.47 -0.85 -8.13
N TRP A 24 -11.76 0.42 -7.83
CA TRP A 24 -13.06 1.03 -8.11
C TRP A 24 -13.36 1.13 -9.60
N GLN A 25 -12.41 1.57 -10.43
CA GLN A 25 -12.58 1.65 -11.88
C GLN A 25 -12.73 0.28 -12.55
N LEU A 26 -12.16 -0.76 -11.93
CA LEU A 26 -12.28 -2.14 -12.38
C LEU A 26 -13.58 -2.83 -11.91
N LYS A 27 -14.32 -2.24 -10.97
CA LYS A 27 -15.55 -2.84 -10.43
C LYS A 27 -16.63 -2.94 -11.52
N GLY A 28 -16.91 -4.16 -11.98
CA GLY A 28 -17.90 -4.43 -13.03
C GLY A 28 -17.39 -4.27 -14.46
N ARG A 29 -16.07 -4.14 -14.66
CA ARG A 29 -15.44 -4.22 -15.99
C ARG A 29 -14.60 -5.49 -16.08
N SER A 30 -14.85 -6.33 -17.08
CA SER A 30 -13.88 -7.32 -17.51
C SER A 30 -12.84 -6.62 -18.39
N LEU A 31 -11.59 -7.09 -18.33
CA LEU A 31 -10.49 -6.61 -19.17
C LEU A 31 -10.15 -7.69 -20.19
N GLU A 32 -11.14 -8.07 -20.99
CA GLU A 32 -11.01 -9.18 -21.96
C GLU A 32 -10.53 -8.67 -23.31
N SER A 33 -10.80 -7.39 -23.63
CA SER A 33 -10.45 -6.79 -24.91
C SER A 33 -9.41 -5.68 -24.81
N VAL A 34 -8.56 -5.54 -25.83
CA VAL A 34 -7.56 -4.46 -25.94
C VAL A 34 -8.21 -3.07 -25.90
N SER A 35 -9.42 -2.93 -26.43
CA SER A 35 -10.18 -1.67 -26.39
C SER A 35 -10.58 -1.26 -24.97
N GLU A 36 -10.84 -2.23 -24.09
CA GLU A 36 -11.18 -1.98 -22.68
C GLU A 36 -9.95 -1.55 -21.89
N TRP A 37 -8.80 -2.16 -22.19
CA TRP A 37 -7.49 -1.72 -21.69
C TRP A 37 -7.17 -0.29 -22.10
N LEU A 38 -7.38 0.08 -23.37
CA LEU A 38 -7.18 1.45 -23.84
C LEU A 38 -8.13 2.43 -23.15
N LYS A 39 -9.41 2.08 -23.00
CA LYS A 39 -10.39 2.90 -22.27
C LYS A 39 -10.01 3.07 -20.79
N LEU A 40 -9.40 2.06 -20.17
CA LEU A 40 -8.92 2.13 -18.80
C LEU A 40 -7.72 3.06 -18.68
N ILE A 41 -6.71 2.89 -19.54
CA ILE A 41 -5.50 3.72 -19.52
C ILE A 41 -5.81 5.18 -19.83
N LEU A 42 -6.79 5.45 -20.70
CA LEU A 42 -7.27 6.79 -21.03
C LEU A 42 -8.28 7.36 -20.02
N ASN A 43 -8.69 6.59 -19.00
CA ASN A 43 -9.60 7.07 -17.98
C ASN A 43 -8.87 8.05 -17.04
N VAL A 44 -9.40 9.27 -16.91
CA VAL A 44 -8.81 10.32 -16.08
C VAL A 44 -8.62 9.87 -14.62
N THR A 45 -9.55 9.08 -14.07
CA THR A 45 -9.44 8.54 -12.71
C THR A 45 -8.33 7.51 -12.58
N PHE A 46 -8.15 6.66 -13.60
CA PHE A 46 -7.06 5.68 -13.62
C PHE A 46 -5.70 6.38 -13.73
N VAL A 47 -5.58 7.38 -14.61
CA VAL A 47 -4.36 8.20 -14.73
C VAL A 47 -4.06 8.92 -13.41
N ALA A 48 -5.06 9.55 -12.78
CA ALA A 48 -4.90 10.20 -11.49
C ALA A 48 -4.45 9.21 -10.40
N ALA A 49 -5.04 8.01 -10.35
CA ALA A 49 -4.64 6.97 -9.43
C ALA A 49 -3.19 6.51 -9.66
N PHE A 50 -2.78 6.41 -10.93
CA PHE A 50 -1.41 6.07 -11.29
C PHE A 50 -0.41 7.17 -10.87
N VAL A 51 -0.76 8.44 -11.09
CA VAL A 51 0.03 9.59 -10.62
C VAL A 51 0.16 9.57 -9.09
N LEU A 52 -0.91 9.27 -8.34
CA LEU A 52 -0.84 9.12 -6.88
C LEU A 52 0.14 8.03 -6.46
N ILE A 53 0.16 6.90 -7.15
CA ILE A 53 1.11 5.80 -6.88
C ILE A 53 2.55 6.26 -7.17
N ILE A 54 2.79 7.00 -8.26
CA ILE A 54 4.13 7.55 -8.55
C ILE A 54 4.56 8.53 -7.43
N LEU A 55 3.67 9.43 -7.02
CA LEU A 55 3.96 10.35 -5.91
C LEU A 55 4.23 9.60 -4.60
N SER A 56 3.52 8.49 -4.36
CA SER A 56 3.79 7.62 -3.22
C SER A 56 5.20 7.05 -3.25
N ALA A 57 5.68 6.63 -4.43
CA ALA A 57 7.02 6.09 -4.59
C ALA A 57 8.10 7.14 -4.32
N LEU A 58 7.88 8.40 -4.72
CA LEU A 58 8.79 9.49 -4.40
C LEU A 58 8.91 9.73 -2.88
N ALA A 59 7.79 9.69 -2.15
CA ALA A 59 7.80 9.77 -0.69
C ALA A 59 8.55 8.57 -0.08
N PHE A 60 8.38 7.38 -0.64
CA PHE A 60 9.09 6.18 -0.20
C PHE A 60 10.60 6.26 -0.43
N PHE A 61 11.03 6.75 -1.59
CA PHE A 61 12.45 6.99 -1.87
C PHE A 61 13.05 8.01 -0.89
N LYS A 62 12.27 9.04 -0.53
CA LYS A 62 12.70 9.98 0.50
C LYS A 62 12.87 9.29 1.85
N ALA A 63 11.95 8.41 2.25
CA ALA A 63 12.09 7.63 3.48
C ALA A 63 13.35 6.75 3.45
N LEU A 64 13.57 6.02 2.36
CA LEU A 64 14.75 5.18 2.13
C LEU A 64 16.06 5.97 2.18
N SER A 65 16.09 7.21 1.69
CA SER A 65 17.30 8.05 1.75
C SER A 65 17.71 8.46 3.16
N THR A 66 16.82 8.32 4.15
CA THR A 66 17.04 8.81 5.52
C THR A 66 17.42 7.75 6.55
N ASN A 67 17.23 6.47 6.24
CA ASN A 67 17.47 5.37 7.18
C ASN A 67 17.80 4.07 6.44
N SER A 68 18.24 3.04 7.17
CA SER A 68 18.63 1.77 6.57
C SER A 68 17.44 1.09 5.88
N PHE A 69 17.71 0.52 4.70
CA PHE A 69 16.73 -0.22 3.89
C PHE A 69 16.00 -1.29 4.72
N SER A 70 16.76 -2.05 5.50
CA SER A 70 16.27 -3.14 6.34
C SER A 70 15.27 -2.69 7.41
N LEU A 71 15.30 -1.41 7.84
CA LEU A 71 14.31 -0.86 8.80
C LEU A 71 13.10 -0.29 8.07
N ILE A 72 13.34 0.48 7.00
CA ILE A 72 12.27 1.18 6.27
C ILE A 72 11.30 0.20 5.64
N ILE A 73 11.81 -0.85 4.99
CA ILE A 73 11.01 -1.76 4.17
C ILE A 73 9.98 -2.52 5.01
N PRO A 74 10.35 -3.21 6.12
CA PRO A 74 9.35 -3.88 6.95
C PRO A 74 8.30 -2.90 7.53
N ILE A 75 8.73 -1.73 8.01
CA ILE A 75 7.81 -0.72 8.57
C ILE A 75 6.83 -0.23 7.50
N ALA A 76 7.32 0.10 6.31
CA ALA A 76 6.48 0.58 5.20
C ALA A 76 5.50 -0.49 4.72
N THR A 77 5.95 -1.74 4.61
CA THR A 77 5.07 -2.88 4.29
C THR A 77 3.99 -3.06 5.36
N GLY A 78 4.33 -2.97 6.64
CA GLY A 78 3.35 -3.08 7.74
C GLY A 78 2.29 -2.00 7.71
N ILE A 79 2.70 -0.73 7.56
CA ILE A 79 1.76 0.39 7.50
C ILE A 79 0.88 0.30 6.24
N ASN A 80 1.48 0.01 5.07
CA ASN A 80 0.73 -0.15 3.82
C ASN A 80 -0.29 -1.31 3.92
N PHE A 81 0.11 -2.43 4.50
CA PHE A 81 -0.78 -3.58 4.72
C PHE A 81 -1.97 -3.24 5.63
N ILE A 82 -1.71 -2.59 6.78
CA ILE A 82 -2.78 -2.16 7.70
C ILE A 82 -3.75 -1.21 6.99
N LEU A 83 -3.23 -0.19 6.30
CA LEU A 83 -4.07 0.75 5.55
C LEU A 83 -4.88 0.05 4.46
N THR A 84 -4.28 -0.90 3.75
CA THR A 84 -4.95 -1.70 2.72
C THR A 84 -6.12 -2.48 3.29
N ILE A 85 -5.95 -3.11 4.47
CA ILE A 85 -7.04 -3.83 5.14
C ILE A 85 -8.16 -2.87 5.57
N VAL A 86 -7.80 -1.72 6.17
CA VAL A 86 -8.80 -0.72 6.59
C VAL A 86 -9.61 -0.24 5.40
N VAL A 87 -8.95 0.12 4.29
CA VAL A 87 -9.64 0.56 3.07
C VAL A 87 -10.43 -0.58 2.44
N GLY A 88 -9.91 -1.81 2.42
CA GLY A 88 -10.61 -3.01 1.96
C GLY A 88 -11.92 -3.24 2.71
N TYR A 89 -11.85 -3.21 4.04
CA TYR A 89 -12.99 -3.44 4.91
C TYR A 89 -14.03 -2.32 4.83
N TYR A 90 -13.61 -1.05 4.93
CA TYR A 90 -14.56 0.07 4.93
C TYR A 90 -15.11 0.39 3.54
N LEU A 91 -14.25 0.45 2.52
CA LEU A 91 -14.62 0.94 1.18
C LEU A 91 -15.22 -0.15 0.30
N PHE A 92 -14.70 -1.39 0.40
CA PHE A 92 -15.17 -2.51 -0.42
C PHE A 92 -16.12 -3.44 0.31
N GLN A 93 -16.32 -3.26 1.63
CA GLN A 93 -17.17 -4.11 2.46
C GLN A 93 -16.81 -5.60 2.30
N ASP A 94 -15.51 -5.87 2.11
CA ASP A 94 -15.00 -7.23 1.95
C ASP A 94 -15.31 -7.99 3.26
N LYS A 95 -16.09 -9.08 3.15
CA LYS A 95 -16.47 -9.91 4.32
C LYS A 95 -15.22 -10.63 4.84
N LEU A 96 -14.59 -10.03 5.85
CA LEU A 96 -13.43 -10.63 6.51
C LEU A 96 -13.90 -11.74 7.47
N SER A 97 -13.45 -12.97 7.21
CA SER A 97 -13.62 -14.09 8.14
C SER A 97 -12.76 -13.88 9.40
N THR A 98 -13.18 -14.45 10.53
CA THR A 98 -12.39 -14.48 11.77
C THR A 98 -11.00 -15.10 11.55
N LEU A 99 -10.86 -16.04 10.61
CA LEU A 99 -9.58 -16.62 10.22
C LEU A 99 -8.66 -15.61 9.51
N ALA A 100 -9.23 -14.67 8.74
CA ALA A 100 -8.45 -13.62 8.09
C ALA A 100 -7.83 -12.68 9.14
N PHE A 101 -8.53 -12.42 10.24
CA PHE A 101 -8.01 -11.62 11.35
C PHE A 101 -6.80 -12.29 12.03
N LEU A 102 -6.84 -13.62 12.22
CA LEU A 102 -5.69 -14.37 12.72
C LEU A 102 -4.49 -14.29 11.76
N GLY A 103 -4.74 -14.39 10.45
CA GLY A 103 -3.71 -14.22 9.43
C GLY A 103 -3.09 -12.81 9.46
N PHE A 104 -3.91 -11.77 9.63
CA PHE A 104 -3.43 -10.40 9.77
C PHE A 104 -2.55 -10.22 11.01
N ALA A 105 -2.96 -10.78 12.14
CA ALA A 105 -2.15 -10.75 13.36
C ALA A 105 -0.78 -11.42 13.16
N LEU A 106 -0.73 -12.55 12.45
CA LEU A 106 0.51 -13.27 12.16
C LEU A 106 1.45 -12.46 11.24
N ILE A 107 0.90 -11.81 10.20
CA ILE A 107 1.67 -10.94 9.30
C ILE A 107 2.24 -9.75 10.06
N ILE A 108 1.43 -9.08 10.88
CA ILE A 108 1.87 -7.95 11.70
C ILE A 108 2.97 -8.39 12.67
N ALA A 109 2.82 -9.55 13.32
CA ALA A 109 3.84 -10.10 14.20
C ALA A 109 5.16 -10.38 13.44
N GLY A 110 5.09 -10.97 12.25
CA GLY A 110 6.27 -11.20 11.40
C GLY A 110 6.97 -9.90 11.01
N ILE A 111 6.22 -8.86 10.66
CA ILE A 111 6.77 -7.54 10.31
C ILE A 111 7.46 -6.89 11.51
N ILE A 112 6.85 -6.98 12.70
CA ILE A 112 7.45 -6.48 13.94
C ILE A 112 8.77 -7.20 14.23
N LEU A 113 8.79 -8.54 14.12
CA LEU A 113 10.01 -9.33 14.31
C LEU A 113 11.14 -8.91 13.35
N LEU A 114 10.82 -8.69 12.08
CA LEU A 114 11.78 -8.19 11.08
C LEU A 114 12.31 -6.79 11.44
N SER A 115 11.43 -5.89 11.87
CA SER A 115 11.83 -4.55 12.33
C SER A 115 12.69 -4.57 13.58
N LEU A 116 12.46 -5.50 14.51
CA LEU A 116 13.23 -5.62 15.76
C LEU A 116 14.63 -6.19 15.52
N ASN A 117 14.74 -7.26 14.74
CA ASN A 117 16.04 -7.90 14.44
C ASN A 117 16.99 -6.93 13.72
N THR A 118 16.43 -6.06 12.88
CA THR A 118 17.24 -5.12 12.11
C THR A 118 17.96 -4.06 12.97
N LYS A 119 17.56 -3.85 14.22
CA LYS A 119 18.26 -2.91 15.12
C LYS A 119 19.67 -3.37 15.55
N VAL A 120 20.12 -4.58 15.20
CA VAL A 120 21.27 -5.26 15.81
C VAL A 120 22.57 -5.23 14.97
N HIS A 121 22.59 -4.59 13.80
CA HIS A 121 23.83 -4.47 13.01
C HIS A 121 24.21 -3.00 12.75
N VAL A 122 24.71 -2.36 13.80
CA VAL A 122 25.62 -1.21 13.72
C VAL A 122 26.91 -1.60 14.41
#